data_AF-A0A095AX09-F1
#
_entry.id   AF-A0A095AX09-F1
#
_cell.length_a   1.000
_cell.length_b   1.000
_cell.length_c   1.000
_cell.angle_alpha   90.00
_cell.angle_beta   90.00
_cell.angle_gamma   90.00
#
_symmetry.space_group_name_H-M   'P 1'
#
loop_
_entity.id
_entity.type
_entity.pdbx_description
1 polymer ?
#
loop_
_entity_poly.entity_id
_entity_poly.type
_entity_poly.pdbx_seq_one_letter_code
_entity_poly.pdbx_strand_id
1 'polypeptide(L)'
;MTETRNMKRPMSPRRKRYTTGIILALLVGAVIGAVMQLGEPSNGTAGLVLLGDTPLTPGFATGAAILWTVGLAVCLVIYHRSVDDHEEHAYLWAGLAAWYTFTLSAPTWWVLHRASLAPAPDVMLLFVGALAVNVVVWLWLKYR
;
A
#
# COMPACT_ATOMS: atom_id res chain seq x y z
N MET A 1 5.14 -24.50 -43.09
CA MET A 1 5.16 -23.50 -41.99
C MET A 1 3.81 -23.55 -41.30
N THR A 2 3.74 -24.13 -40.11
CA THR A 2 2.51 -24.26 -39.33
C THR A 2 2.38 -23.06 -38.40
N GLU A 3 1.40 -22.20 -38.66
CA GLU A 3 1.03 -21.08 -37.79
C GLU A 3 0.52 -21.61 -36.44
N THR A 4 1.32 -21.51 -35.39
CA THR A 4 0.83 -21.77 -34.03
C THR A 4 -0.03 -20.58 -33.60
N ARG A 5 -1.34 -20.66 -33.83
CA ARG A 5 -2.32 -19.70 -33.30
C ARG A 5 -2.20 -19.68 -31.78
N ASN A 6 -1.65 -18.59 -31.23
CA ASN A 6 -1.42 -18.41 -29.81
C ASN A 6 -2.76 -18.31 -29.05
N MET A 7 -3.35 -19.46 -28.73
CA MET A 7 -4.57 -19.54 -27.94
C MET A 7 -4.23 -19.20 -26.48
N LYS A 8 -4.34 -17.92 -26.11
CA LYS A 8 -4.28 -17.48 -24.72
C LYS A 8 -5.33 -18.26 -23.93
N ARG A 9 -4.90 -19.13 -23.01
CA ARG A 9 -5.81 -19.84 -22.11
C ARG A 9 -6.67 -18.80 -21.37
N PRO A 10 -8.00 -18.97 -21.31
CA PRO A 10 -8.86 -18.06 -20.58
C PRO A 10 -8.46 -18.04 -19.10
N MET A 11 -8.38 -16.85 -18.52
CA MET A 11 -7.95 -16.66 -17.14
C MET A 11 -8.96 -17.29 -16.18
N SER A 12 -8.49 -18.03 -15.17
CA SER A 12 -9.40 -18.65 -14.20
C SER A 12 -10.21 -17.59 -13.46
N PRO A 13 -11.49 -17.87 -13.09
CA PRO A 13 -12.33 -16.90 -12.39
C PRO A 13 -11.72 -16.37 -11.08
N ARG A 14 -10.96 -17.21 -10.36
CA ARG A 14 -10.24 -16.83 -9.15
C ARG A 14 -9.12 -15.81 -9.44
N ARG A 15 -8.27 -16.10 -10.44
CA ARG A 15 -7.19 -15.19 -10.87
C ARG A 15 -7.72 -13.85 -11.37
N LYS A 16 -8.89 -13.83 -12.02
CA LYS A 16 -9.56 -12.60 -12.44
C LYS A 16 -9.98 -11.75 -11.23
N ARG A 17 -10.64 -12.34 -10.23
CA ARG A 17 -11.05 -11.63 -9.00
C ARG A 17 -9.85 -11.08 -8.23
N TYR A 18 -8.80 -11.88 -8.11
CA TYR A 18 -7.55 -11.48 -7.49
C TYR A 18 -6.92 -10.26 -8.18
N THR A 19 -6.78 -10.32 -9.50
CA THR A 19 -6.22 -9.21 -10.29
C THR A 19 -7.10 -7.96 -10.17
N THR A 20 -8.43 -8.12 -10.20
CA THR A 20 -9.36 -7.02 -9.97
C THR A 20 -9.19 -6.40 -8.57
N GLY A 21 -9.01 -7.20 -7.53
CA GLY A 21 -8.75 -6.71 -6.16
C GLY A 21 -7.47 -5.87 -6.08
N ILE A 22 -6.37 -6.33 -6.67
CA ILE A 22 -5.11 -5.58 -6.72
C ILE A 22 -5.27 -4.27 -7.50
N ILE A 23 -5.88 -4.33 -8.69
CA ILE A 23 -6.11 -3.13 -9.51
C ILE A 23 -6.98 -2.13 -8.75
N LEU A 24 -8.02 -2.58 -8.06
CA LEU A 24 -8.91 -1.71 -7.29
C LEU A 24 -8.17 -1.05 -6.13
N ALA A 25 -7.35 -1.80 -5.39
CA ALA A 25 -6.51 -1.25 -4.32
C ALA A 25 -5.51 -0.20 -4.86
N LEU A 26 -4.88 -0.50 -6.01
CA LEU A 26 -3.96 0.42 -6.67
C LEU A 26 -4.68 1.69 -7.16
N LEU A 27 -5.90 1.57 -7.69
CA LEU A 27 -6.73 2.70 -8.09
C LEU A 27 -7.15 3.55 -6.88
N VAL A 28 -7.54 2.94 -5.77
CA VAL A 28 -7.86 3.68 -4.53
C VAL A 28 -6.65 4.50 -4.07
N GLY A 29 -5.47 3.89 -3.99
CA GLY A 29 -4.24 4.59 -3.63
C GLY A 29 -3.87 5.70 -4.61
N ALA A 30 -3.98 5.44 -5.93
CA ALA A 30 -3.69 6.42 -6.97
C ALA A 30 -4.65 7.61 -6.95
N VAL A 31 -5.95 7.37 -6.74
CA VAL A 31 -6.96 8.43 -6.63
C VAL A 31 -6.68 9.28 -5.40
N ILE A 32 -6.41 8.68 -4.25
CA ILE A 32 -6.11 9.44 -3.04
C ILE A 32 -4.84 10.28 -3.24
N GLY A 33 -3.76 9.70 -3.74
CA GLY A 33 -2.51 10.42 -4.00
C GLY A 33 -2.66 11.56 -5.00
N ALA A 34 -3.40 11.33 -6.10
CA ALA A 34 -3.65 12.36 -7.11
C ALA A 34 -4.49 13.52 -6.54
N VAL A 35 -5.53 13.24 -5.75
CA VAL A 35 -6.35 14.29 -5.15
C VAL A 35 -5.60 15.04 -4.05
N MET A 36 -4.74 14.38 -3.27
CA MET A 36 -3.85 15.04 -2.31
C MET A 36 -2.90 16.03 -3.00
N GLN A 37 -2.35 15.65 -4.15
CA GLN A 37 -1.48 16.51 -4.95
C GLN A 37 -2.18 17.77 -5.49
N LEU A 38 -3.47 17.66 -5.84
CA LEU A 38 -4.28 18.78 -6.32
C LEU A 38 -4.72 19.74 -5.20
N GLY A 39 -4.73 19.26 -3.95
CA GLY A 39 -5.13 20.03 -2.77
C GLY A 39 -4.03 20.93 -2.21
N GLU A 40 -2.77 20.77 -2.64
CA GLU A 40 -1.67 21.60 -2.16
C GLU A 40 -1.43 22.84 -3.02
N PRO A 41 -1.23 24.03 -2.40
CA PRO A 41 -0.79 25.22 -3.10
C PRO A 41 0.67 25.05 -3.58
N SER A 42 0.82 24.60 -4.82
CA SER A 42 2.00 24.63 -5.70
C SER A 42 3.35 25.02 -5.06
N ASN A 43 4.00 24.12 -4.33
CA ASN A 43 5.43 24.19 -4.03
C ASN A 43 6.17 23.04 -4.71
N GLY A 44 6.33 23.15 -6.03
CA GLY A 44 7.48 22.71 -6.86
C GLY A 44 8.00 21.26 -6.85
N THR A 45 7.58 20.38 -5.96
CA THR A 45 8.17 19.04 -5.81
C THR A 45 7.07 17.99 -5.77
N ALA A 46 6.69 17.51 -6.96
CA ALA A 46 5.66 16.49 -7.20
C ALA A 46 5.97 15.08 -6.60
N GLY A 47 6.99 14.96 -5.73
CA GLY A 47 7.53 13.68 -5.30
C GLY A 47 7.13 13.23 -3.90
N LEU A 48 6.71 14.14 -3.01
CA LEU A 48 6.63 13.83 -1.57
C LEU A 48 5.43 14.42 -0.82
N VAL A 49 4.40 14.90 -1.53
CA VAL A 49 3.20 15.49 -0.92
C VAL A 49 2.53 14.54 0.10
N LEU A 50 2.64 13.23 -0.11
CA LEU A 50 2.14 12.23 0.85
C LEU A 50 2.90 12.21 2.19
N LEU A 51 4.15 12.66 2.22
CA LEU A 51 4.97 12.79 3.44
C LEU A 51 5.00 14.24 3.96
N GLY A 52 4.18 15.12 3.39
CA GLY A 52 4.05 16.50 3.85
C GLY A 52 3.08 16.63 5.01
N ASP A 53 3.40 17.52 5.96
CA ASP A 53 2.54 17.83 7.11
C ASP A 53 1.59 19.02 6.85
N THR A 54 1.39 19.39 5.58
CA THR A 54 0.51 20.50 5.23
C THR A 54 -0.93 20.23 5.69
N PRO A 55 -1.57 21.14 6.46
CA PRO A 55 -2.92 20.93 6.93
C PRO A 55 -3.92 20.73 5.78
N LEU A 56 -4.67 19.63 5.84
CA LEU A 56 -5.73 19.32 4.88
C LEU A 56 -7.04 20.01 5.26
N THR A 57 -7.86 20.35 4.26
CA THR A 57 -9.22 20.86 4.55
C THR A 57 -10.08 19.77 5.21
N PRO A 58 -10.96 20.10 6.17
CA PRO A 58 -11.74 19.09 6.90
C PRO A 58 -12.61 18.19 6.00
N GLY A 59 -13.23 18.78 4.97
CA GLY A 59 -14.05 18.04 4.02
C GLY A 59 -13.23 17.03 3.21
N PHE A 60 -12.05 17.44 2.74
CA PHE A 60 -11.15 16.55 2.02
C PHE A 60 -10.62 15.43 2.91
N ALA A 61 -10.12 15.76 4.10
CA ALA A 61 -9.58 14.78 5.06
C ALA A 61 -10.63 13.72 5.41
N THR A 62 -11.89 14.12 5.61
CA THR A 62 -13.00 13.21 5.90
C THR A 62 -13.26 12.27 4.72
N GLY A 63 -13.37 12.80 3.50
CA GLY A 63 -13.62 12.01 2.30
C GLY A 63 -12.48 11.02 2.00
N ALA A 64 -11.24 11.48 2.10
CA ALA A 64 -10.05 10.65 1.92
C ALA A 64 -9.97 9.54 2.97
N ALA A 65 -10.22 9.84 4.25
CA ALA A 65 -10.23 8.84 5.32
C ALA A 65 -11.30 7.75 5.11
N ILE A 66 -12.51 8.14 4.68
CA ILE A 66 -13.59 7.19 4.35
C ILE A 66 -13.19 6.32 3.17
N LEU A 67 -12.71 6.92 2.08
CA LEU A 67 -12.29 6.19 0.88
C LEU A 67 -11.14 5.22 1.19
N TRP A 68 -10.15 5.67 1.97
CA TRP A 68 -9.03 4.83 2.39
C TRP A 68 -9.52 3.65 3.23
N THR A 69 -10.29 3.92 4.28
CA THR A 69 -10.71 2.89 5.24
C THR A 69 -11.71 1.91 4.63
N VAL A 70 -12.81 2.41 4.07
CA VAL A 70 -13.88 1.59 3.49
C VAL A 70 -13.42 0.95 2.19
N GLY A 71 -12.72 1.70 1.32
CA GLY A 71 -12.20 1.18 0.07
C GLY A 71 -11.21 0.04 0.27
N LEU A 72 -10.25 0.19 1.19
CA LEU A 72 -9.31 -0.89 1.48
C LEU A 72 -9.96 -2.06 2.21
N ALA A 73 -10.93 -1.83 3.11
CA ALA A 73 -11.68 -2.91 3.75
C ALA A 73 -12.40 -3.79 2.71
N VAL A 74 -13.04 -3.18 1.72
CA VAL A 74 -13.66 -3.91 0.60
C VAL A 74 -12.60 -4.66 -0.23
N CYS A 75 -11.46 -4.03 -0.51
CA CYS A 75 -10.35 -4.69 -1.21
C CYS A 75 -9.87 -5.94 -0.46
N LEU A 76 -9.68 -5.86 0.85
CA LEU A 76 -9.25 -6.98 1.69
C LEU A 76 -10.24 -8.15 1.63
N VAL A 77 -11.54 -7.87 1.73
CA VAL A 77 -12.58 -8.91 1.63
C VAL A 77 -12.55 -9.59 0.26
N ILE A 78 -12.39 -8.83 -0.82
CA ILE A 78 -12.27 -9.39 -2.17
C ILE A 78 -10.99 -10.21 -2.31
N TYR A 79 -9.87 -9.68 -1.81
CA TYR A 79 -8.55 -10.32 -1.86
C TYR A 79 -8.58 -11.69 -1.18
N HIS A 80 -8.97 -11.76 0.10
CA HIS A 80 -9.01 -13.02 0.87
C HIS A 80 -9.98 -14.06 0.30
N ARG A 81 -11.02 -13.65 -0.43
CA ARG A 81 -11.93 -14.59 -1.13
C ARG A 81 -11.37 -15.12 -2.45
N SER A 82 -10.26 -14.57 -2.93
CA SER A 82 -9.70 -14.85 -4.26
C SER A 82 -8.29 -15.44 -4.23
N VAL A 83 -7.57 -15.25 -3.13
CA VAL A 83 -6.20 -15.69 -2.91
C VAL A 83 -6.12 -17.22 -2.89
N ASP A 84 -5.00 -17.76 -3.35
CA ASP A 84 -4.66 -19.18 -3.21
C ASP A 84 -3.67 -19.40 -2.07
N ASP A 85 -3.42 -20.67 -1.70
CA ASP A 85 -2.56 -21.03 -0.56
C ASP A 85 -1.12 -20.50 -0.70
N HIS A 86 -0.61 -20.43 -1.93
CA HIS A 86 0.73 -19.91 -2.20
C HIS A 86 0.80 -18.39 -1.98
N GLU A 87 -0.18 -17.66 -2.50
CA GLU A 87 -0.30 -16.21 -2.31
C GLU A 87 -0.67 -15.86 -0.87
N GLU A 88 -1.38 -16.71 -0.14
CA GLU A 88 -1.69 -16.54 1.29
C GLU A 88 -0.42 -16.66 2.13
N HIS A 89 0.45 -17.65 1.85
CA HIS A 89 1.74 -17.76 2.52
C HIS A 89 2.62 -16.52 2.27
N ALA A 90 2.68 -16.04 1.02
CA ALA A 90 3.40 -14.81 0.68
C ALA A 90 2.82 -13.59 1.43
N TYR A 91 1.49 -13.47 1.50
CA TYR A 91 0.79 -12.41 2.23
C TYR A 91 1.11 -12.42 3.73
N LEU A 92 1.08 -13.59 4.37
CA LEU A 92 1.36 -13.74 5.81
C LEU A 92 2.78 -13.30 6.16
N TRP A 93 3.79 -13.81 5.44
CA TRP A 93 5.18 -13.47 5.71
C TRP A 93 5.51 -12.01 5.38
N ALA A 94 4.96 -11.47 4.30
CA ALA A 94 5.09 -10.06 3.98
C ALA A 94 4.44 -9.18 5.06
N GLY A 95 3.26 -9.56 5.54
CA GLY A 95 2.55 -8.88 6.64
C GLY A 95 3.36 -8.89 7.92
N LEU A 96 3.94 -10.04 8.28
CA LEU A 96 4.78 -10.18 9.47
C LEU A 96 6.06 -9.34 9.38
N ALA A 97 6.72 -9.32 8.23
CA ALA A 97 7.92 -8.51 8.01
C ALA A 97 7.62 -7.01 8.13
N ALA A 98 6.49 -6.57 7.57
CA ALA A 98 6.02 -5.18 7.69
C ALA A 98 5.68 -4.82 9.14
N TRP A 99 5.01 -5.74 9.86
CA TRP A 99 4.72 -5.58 11.28
C TRP A 99 6.00 -5.43 12.09
N TYR A 100 6.99 -6.30 11.91
CA TYR A 100 8.29 -6.18 12.59
C TYR A 100 9.02 -4.89 12.25
N THR A 101 8.95 -4.43 11.00
CA THR A 101 9.50 -3.13 10.62
C THR A 101 8.92 -2.03 11.50
N PHE A 102 7.59 -1.94 11.57
CA PHE A 102 6.92 -0.91 12.36
C PHE A 102 7.14 -1.07 13.87
N THR A 103 6.99 -2.28 14.41
CA THR A 103 7.12 -2.56 15.85
C THR A 103 8.55 -2.32 16.37
N LEU A 104 9.58 -2.48 15.52
CA LEU A 104 10.95 -2.17 15.91
C LEU A 104 11.27 -0.69 15.69
N SER A 105 10.94 -0.13 14.53
CA SER A 105 11.37 1.23 14.19
C SER A 105 10.63 2.31 14.98
N ALA A 106 9.32 2.15 15.21
CA ALA A 106 8.51 3.16 15.90
C ALA A 106 8.96 3.45 17.34
N PRO A 107 9.09 2.45 18.24
CA PRO A 107 9.57 2.73 19.60
C PRO A 107 11.04 3.17 19.61
N THR A 108 11.90 2.63 18.73
CA THR A 108 13.30 3.06 18.65
C THR A 108 13.40 4.54 18.28
N TRP A 109 12.67 5.00 17.26
CA TRP A 109 12.66 6.41 16.89
C TRP A 109 12.07 7.28 18.00
N TRP A 110 10.97 6.85 18.62
CA TRP A 110 10.37 7.57 19.75
C TRP A 110 11.36 7.76 20.92
N VAL A 111 12.12 6.72 21.29
CA VAL A 111 13.14 6.81 22.34
C VAL A 111 14.28 7.76 21.94
N LEU A 112 14.78 7.65 20.70
CA LEU A 112 15.85 8.53 20.20
C LEU A 112 15.42 10.00 20.17
N HIS A 113 14.17 10.28 19.80
CA HIS A 113 13.60 11.63 19.85
C HIS A 113 13.58 12.18 21.28
N ARG A 114 13.17 11.36 22.26
CA ARG A 114 13.17 11.73 23.69
C ARG A 114 14.57 12.01 24.24
N ALA A 115 15.60 11.44 23.62
CA ALA A 115 17.00 11.71 23.92
C ALA A 115 17.57 12.89 23.13
N SER A 116 16.76 13.63 22.36
CA SER A 116 17.21 14.69 21.43
C SER A 116 18.22 14.22 20.38
N LEU A 117 18.24 12.91 20.07
CA LEU A 117 19.13 12.31 19.07
C LEU A 117 18.48 12.17 17.69
N ALA A 118 17.16 12.35 17.59
CA ALA A 118 16.40 12.24 16.35
C ALA A 118 15.27 13.30 16.29
N PRO A 119 14.81 13.68 15.08
CA PRO A 119 13.64 14.54 14.93
C PRO A 119 12.36 13.87 15.44
N ALA A 120 11.27 14.64 15.51
CA ALA A 120 9.95 14.12 15.85
C ALA A 120 9.60 12.93 14.93
N PRO A 121 9.10 11.80 15.48
CA PRO A 121 8.75 10.64 14.66
C PRO A 121 7.62 10.97 13.67
N ASP A 122 7.83 10.61 12.41
CA ASP A 122 6.83 10.74 11.34
C ASP A 122 6.10 9.39 11.14
N VAL A 123 4.79 9.40 11.40
CA VAL A 123 3.93 8.23 11.30
C VAL A 123 3.76 7.77 9.85
N MET A 124 3.68 8.70 8.91
CA MET A 124 3.53 8.38 7.50
C MET A 124 4.81 7.75 6.96
N LEU A 125 5.99 8.25 7.36
CA LEU A 125 7.26 7.63 6.98
C LEU A 125 7.38 6.20 7.53
N LEU A 126 6.99 5.97 8.78
CA LEU A 126 6.95 4.64 9.38
C LEU A 126 5.99 3.70 8.63
N PHE A 127 4.79 4.20 8.27
CA PHE A 127 3.80 3.45 7.51
C PHE A 127 4.31 3.08 6.11
N VAL A 128 4.83 4.05 5.35
CA VAL A 128 5.36 3.83 4.00
C VAL A 128 6.58 2.90 4.03
N GLY A 129 7.46 3.04 5.03
CA GLY A 129 8.59 2.13 5.22
C GLY A 129 8.15 0.68 5.46
N ALA A 130 7.17 0.47 6.34
CA ALA A 130 6.59 -0.85 6.57
C ALA A 130 5.90 -1.41 5.30
N LEU A 131 5.19 -0.56 4.56
CA LEU A 131 4.55 -0.95 3.29
C LEU A 131 5.58 -1.33 2.22
N ALA A 132 6.70 -0.60 2.14
CA ALA A 132 7.78 -0.92 1.21
C ALA A 132 8.38 -2.30 1.51
N VAL A 133 8.65 -2.60 2.79
CA VAL A 133 9.10 -3.94 3.21
C VAL A 133 8.06 -5.00 2.87
N ASN A 134 6.77 -4.74 3.11
CA ASN A 134 5.68 -5.63 2.73
C ASN A 134 5.74 -5.99 1.24
N VAL A 135 5.81 -4.98 0.36
CA VAL A 135 5.83 -5.16 -1.09
C VAL A 135 7.07 -5.94 -1.54
N VAL A 136 8.24 -5.62 -0.99
CA VAL A 136 9.50 -6.30 -1.33
C VAL A 136 9.43 -7.79 -0.96
N VAL A 137 9.00 -8.11 0.27
CA VAL A 137 8.91 -9.50 0.75
C VAL A 137 7.83 -10.27 -0.01
N TRP A 138 6.68 -9.64 -0.27
CA TRP A 138 5.61 -10.24 -1.05
C TRP A 138 6.05 -10.54 -2.48
N LEU A 139 6.70 -9.59 -3.17
CA LEU A 139 7.24 -9.79 -4.52
C LEU A 139 8.25 -10.93 -4.55
N TRP A 140 9.16 -10.98 -3.57
CA TRP A 140 10.16 -12.03 -3.47
C TRP A 140 9.52 -13.42 -3.29
N LEU A 141 8.58 -13.57 -2.37
CA LEU A 141 7.92 -14.86 -2.11
C LEU A 141 6.96 -15.28 -3.22
N LYS A 142 6.36 -14.32 -3.94
CA LYS A 142 5.42 -14.57 -5.03
C LYS A 142 6.09 -15.10 -6.30
N TYR A 143 7.33 -14.70 -6.56
CA TYR A 143 8.05 -15.05 -7.80
C TYR A 143 9.19 -16.03 -7.60
N ARG A 144 9.41 -16.51 -6.37
CA ARG A 144 10.35 -17.57 -6.04
C ARG A 144 9.69 -18.93 -6.11
#